data_AF-A0A3B0XRS9-F1
#
_entry.id   AF-A0A3B0XRS9-F1
#
_cell.length_a   1.000
_cell.length_b   1.000
_cell.length_c   1.000
_cell.angle_alpha   90.00
_cell.angle_beta   90.00
_cell.angle_gamma   90.00
#
_symmetry.space_group_name_H-M   'P 1'
#
loop_
_entity.id
_entity.type
_entity.pdbx_description
1 polymer ?
#
loop_
_entity_poly.entity_id
_entity_poly.type
_entity_poly.pdbx_seq_one_letter_code
_entity_poly.pdbx_strand_id
1 'polypeptide(L)'
;MQQYCANCDGTVVNKSHTGKEYLYCGSCKCWWSEKSLILATSYKRPHSQYNAISLTYEPNKTQHADLLLRLGTWATRCDTYYYELDHSAGTEPNTVASIRALLKQWHKDVQNLKSEGQIYLPYDFSDQHSGWLQVKFYNSDKIGVSDGYCSLEGYAFYPSAYKECIDRITDYEVYEGCEEKILTSKKIVDDIETSIDDLYKL
;
A
#
# COMPACT_ATOMS: atom_id res chain seq x y z
N MET A 1 -26.77 9.35 -11.70
CA MET A 1 -25.43 9.92 -11.94
C MET A 1 -24.43 8.79 -11.77
N GLN A 2 -23.53 8.57 -12.72
CA GLN A 2 -22.54 7.50 -12.62
C GLN A 2 -21.46 7.91 -11.63
N GLN A 3 -21.19 7.07 -10.63
CA GLN A 3 -20.11 7.25 -9.65
C GLN A 3 -18.91 6.39 -10.03
N TYR A 4 -17.72 6.88 -9.72
CA TYR A 4 -16.44 6.23 -10.03
C TYR A 4 -15.67 5.96 -8.74
N CYS A 5 -14.93 4.86 -8.72
CA CYS A 5 -14.14 4.43 -7.58
C CYS A 5 -12.95 5.35 -7.35
N ALA A 6 -12.77 5.84 -6.12
CA ALA A 6 -11.60 6.66 -5.79
C ALA A 6 -10.28 5.87 -5.91
N ASN A 7 -10.31 4.54 -5.73
CA ASN A 7 -9.12 3.67 -5.80
C ASN A 7 -8.67 3.27 -7.19
N CYS A 8 -9.51 3.33 -8.22
CA CYS A 8 -9.10 2.84 -9.55
C CYS A 8 -9.86 3.45 -10.73
N ASP A 9 -10.72 4.45 -10.50
CA ASP A 9 -11.58 5.09 -11.51
C ASP A 9 -12.59 4.16 -12.21
N GLY A 10 -12.68 2.90 -11.77
CA GLY A 10 -13.69 1.97 -12.25
C GLY A 10 -15.08 2.38 -11.78
N THR A 11 -16.10 2.09 -12.59
CA THR A 11 -17.49 2.31 -12.20
C THR A 11 -17.83 1.56 -10.91
N VAL A 12 -18.57 2.21 -10.01
CA VAL A 12 -19.14 1.54 -8.83
C VAL A 12 -20.63 1.25 -9.02
N VAL A 13 -21.10 0.17 -8.42
CA VAL A 13 -22.51 -0.26 -8.45
C VAL A 13 -23.01 -0.52 -7.04
N ASN A 14 -24.30 -0.27 -6.78
CA ASN A 14 -24.90 -0.63 -5.50
C ASN A 14 -24.92 -2.16 -5.33
N LYS A 15 -24.46 -2.63 -4.17
CA LYS A 15 -24.53 -4.02 -3.73
C LYS A 15 -24.90 -4.08 -2.25
N SER A 16 -25.74 -5.05 -1.89
CA SER A 16 -26.01 -5.36 -0.49
C SER A 16 -24.92 -6.24 0.09
N HIS A 17 -24.36 -5.86 1.23
CA HIS A 17 -23.42 -6.67 2.02
C HIS A 17 -23.85 -6.58 3.48
N THR A 18 -23.97 -7.73 4.16
CA THR A 18 -24.41 -7.84 5.56
C THR A 18 -25.70 -7.07 5.90
N GLY A 19 -26.63 -6.98 4.93
CA GLY A 19 -27.92 -6.28 5.09
C GLY A 19 -27.86 -4.75 4.94
N LYS A 20 -26.71 -4.18 4.57
CA LYS A 20 -26.54 -2.75 4.27
C LYS A 20 -26.17 -2.56 2.80
N GLU A 21 -26.59 -1.43 2.22
CA GLU A 21 -26.19 -1.06 0.86
C GLU A 21 -24.83 -0.37 0.85
N TYR A 22 -23.98 -0.79 -0.06
CA TYR A 22 -22.66 -0.26 -0.30
C TYR A 22 -22.44 -0.07 -1.80
N LEU A 23 -21.50 0.81 -2.15
CA LEU A 23 -21.00 0.96 -3.50
C LEU A 23 -19.82 0.01 -3.70
N TYR A 24 -19.90 -0.88 -4.68
CA TYR A 24 -18.89 -1.88 -4.97
C TYR A 24 -18.20 -1.60 -6.29
N CYS A 25 -16.87 -1.59 -6.30
CA CYS A 25 -16.08 -1.51 -7.52
C CYS A 25 -15.72 -2.91 -8.03
N GLY A 26 -16.19 -3.27 -9.22
CA GLY A 26 -15.85 -4.56 -9.84
C GLY A 26 -14.39 -4.70 -10.25
N SER A 27 -13.68 -3.58 -10.46
CA SER A 27 -12.30 -3.57 -10.96
C SER A 27 -11.27 -3.82 -9.86
N CYS A 28 -11.29 -3.04 -8.77
CA CYS A 28 -10.38 -3.20 -7.63
C CYS A 28 -11.00 -3.96 -6.45
N LYS A 29 -12.22 -4.48 -6.60
CA LYS A 29 -12.96 -5.24 -5.57
C LYS A 29 -13.25 -4.49 -4.27
N CYS A 30 -13.04 -3.17 -4.24
CA CYS A 30 -13.25 -2.34 -3.07
C CYS A 30 -14.73 -2.03 -2.80
N TRP A 31 -15.07 -1.95 -1.52
CA TRP A 31 -16.37 -1.53 -1.02
C TRP A 31 -16.30 -0.10 -0.48
N TRP A 32 -17.37 0.66 -0.68
CA TRP A 32 -17.47 2.04 -0.27
C TRP A 32 -18.81 2.30 0.39
N SER A 33 -18.78 3.05 1.49
CA SER A 33 -19.95 3.86 1.86
C SER A 33 -19.98 5.09 0.94
N GLU A 34 -21.16 5.68 0.74
CA GLU A 34 -21.25 6.93 -0.03
C GLU A 34 -20.36 8.04 0.57
N LYS A 35 -20.35 8.16 1.91
CA LYS A 35 -19.52 9.13 2.63
C LYS A 35 -18.02 8.90 2.38
N SER A 36 -17.55 7.65 2.49
CA SER A 36 -16.13 7.34 2.28
C SER A 36 -15.70 7.53 0.83
N LEU A 37 -16.58 7.24 -0.14
CA LEU A 37 -16.29 7.49 -1.55
C LEU A 37 -16.15 8.99 -1.84
N ILE A 38 -17.07 9.81 -1.33
CA ILE A 38 -17.03 11.27 -1.48
C ILE A 38 -15.74 11.83 -0.85
N LEU A 39 -15.41 11.38 0.36
CA LEU A 39 -14.20 11.82 1.04
C LEU A 39 -12.96 11.47 0.23
N ALA A 40 -12.77 10.19 -0.13
CA ALA A 40 -11.60 9.74 -0.88
C ALA A 40 -11.49 10.42 -2.25
N THR A 41 -12.62 10.63 -2.96
CA THR A 41 -12.62 11.34 -4.24
C THR A 41 -12.17 12.80 -4.09
N SER A 42 -12.48 13.45 -2.96
CA SER A 42 -12.16 14.86 -2.71
C SER A 42 -10.67 15.12 -2.47
N TYR A 43 -9.93 14.11 -1.99
CA TYR A 43 -8.50 14.18 -1.71
C TYR A 43 -7.64 13.37 -2.67
N LYS A 44 -8.30 12.71 -3.63
CA LYS A 44 -7.65 11.87 -4.62
C LYS A 44 -6.57 12.62 -5.37
N ARG A 45 -5.39 12.05 -5.44
CA ARG A 45 -4.29 12.56 -6.25
C ARG A 45 -4.26 11.88 -7.62
N PRO A 46 -3.82 12.61 -8.67
CA PRO A 46 -3.48 11.97 -9.93
C PRO A 46 -2.44 10.88 -9.69
N HIS A 47 -2.63 9.72 -10.30
CA HIS A 47 -1.68 8.63 -10.25
C HIS A 47 -1.29 8.24 -11.67
N SER A 48 -0.04 7.82 -11.84
CA SER A 48 0.47 7.37 -13.12
C SER A 48 -0.14 6.01 -13.47
N GLN A 49 -0.82 5.92 -14.61
CA GLN A 49 -1.26 4.64 -15.18
C GLN A 49 -0.09 3.73 -15.58
N TYR A 50 1.13 4.26 -15.61
CA TYR A 50 2.33 3.51 -15.94
C TYR A 50 2.95 2.83 -14.72
N ASN A 51 2.57 3.22 -13.50
CA ASN A 51 3.12 2.63 -12.29
C ASN A 51 2.41 1.31 -12.00
N ALA A 52 3.19 0.24 -11.89
CA ALA A 52 2.68 -1.05 -11.48
C ALA A 52 2.55 -1.11 -9.95
N ILE A 53 3.42 -0.41 -9.22
CA ILE A 53 3.34 -0.24 -7.77
C ILE A 53 3.33 1.25 -7.47
N SER A 54 2.47 1.69 -6.55
CA SER A 54 2.57 3.05 -6.02
C SER A 54 2.03 3.12 -4.61
N LEU A 55 2.67 3.94 -3.78
CA LEU A 55 2.16 4.31 -2.46
C LEU A 55 1.91 5.82 -2.45
N THR A 56 0.65 6.21 -2.41
CA THR A 56 0.21 7.61 -2.55
C THR A 56 -0.43 8.10 -1.27
N TYR A 57 0.15 9.13 -0.65
CA TYR A 57 -0.44 9.79 0.51
C TYR A 57 -1.40 10.90 0.07
N GLU A 58 -2.64 10.81 0.55
CA GLU A 58 -3.77 11.68 0.23
C GLU A 58 -4.37 12.25 1.53
N PRO A 59 -3.72 13.27 2.15
CA PRO A 59 -4.06 13.75 3.48
C PRO A 59 -5.49 14.27 3.55
N ASN A 60 -6.40 13.43 4.04
CA ASN A 60 -7.83 13.71 4.11
C ASN A 60 -8.26 14.33 5.47
N LYS A 61 -7.28 14.62 6.32
CA LYS A 61 -7.40 15.20 7.67
C LYS A 61 -8.04 14.26 8.70
N THR A 62 -8.18 12.97 8.41
CA THR A 62 -8.73 12.00 9.36
C THR A 62 -7.72 10.95 9.81
N GLN A 63 -6.54 10.85 9.17
CA GLN A 63 -5.56 9.76 9.40
C GLN A 63 -6.13 8.36 9.11
N HIS A 64 -7.24 8.31 8.36
CA HIS A 64 -7.96 7.09 8.07
C HIS A 64 -8.15 6.95 6.56
N ALA A 65 -7.80 5.80 6.00
CA ALA A 65 -7.88 5.51 4.56
C ALA A 65 -7.25 6.61 3.66
N ASP A 66 -6.17 7.22 4.14
CA ASP A 66 -5.45 8.32 3.49
C ASP A 66 -4.11 7.90 2.87
N LEU A 67 -3.72 6.64 2.99
CA LEU A 67 -2.62 6.04 2.23
C LEU A 67 -3.17 5.02 1.23
N LEU A 68 -2.92 5.25 -0.06
CA LEU A 68 -3.36 4.38 -1.13
C LEU A 68 -2.19 3.56 -1.67
N LEU A 69 -2.23 2.24 -1.46
CA LEU A 69 -1.38 1.30 -2.16
C LEU A 69 -2.07 0.87 -3.47
N ARG A 70 -1.30 0.80 -4.55
CA ARG A 70 -1.71 0.16 -5.81
C ARG A 70 -0.71 -0.90 -6.24
N LEU A 71 -1.25 -1.98 -6.80
CA LEU A 71 -0.53 -3.08 -7.42
C LEU A 71 -1.26 -3.49 -8.72
N GLY A 72 -0.90 -2.86 -9.83
CA GLY A 72 -1.63 -2.97 -11.09
C GLY A 72 -3.08 -2.48 -10.94
N THR A 73 -4.05 -3.40 -11.12
CA THR A 73 -5.49 -3.10 -10.93
C THR A 73 -5.96 -3.26 -9.49
N TRP A 74 -5.16 -3.92 -8.64
CA TRP A 74 -5.44 -4.05 -7.22
C TRP A 74 -5.10 -2.73 -6.52
N ALA A 75 -5.93 -2.33 -5.55
CA ALA A 75 -5.73 -1.11 -4.80
C ALA A 75 -6.36 -1.24 -3.42
N THR A 76 -5.66 -0.80 -2.39
CA THR A 76 -6.14 -0.81 -1.01
C THR A 76 -5.79 0.51 -0.32
N ARG A 77 -6.63 0.90 0.64
CA ARG A 77 -6.40 2.09 1.47
C ARG A 77 -6.17 1.68 2.90
N CYS A 78 -5.18 2.31 3.51
CA CYS A 78 -4.82 2.10 4.91
C CYS A 78 -4.67 3.44 5.63
N ASP A 79 -4.51 3.34 6.94
CA ASP A 79 -4.48 4.46 7.86
C ASP A 79 -3.04 4.94 8.07
N THR A 80 -2.84 6.26 8.09
CA THR A 80 -1.53 6.84 8.40
C THR A 80 -1.27 7.06 9.89
N TYR A 81 -2.18 6.62 10.77
CA TYR A 81 -2.07 6.81 12.23
C TYR A 81 -0.68 6.42 12.79
N TYR A 82 -0.19 5.22 12.48
CA TYR A 82 1.11 4.74 12.98
C TYR A 82 2.32 5.40 12.30
N TYR A 83 2.13 6.02 11.14
CA TYR A 83 3.19 6.80 10.48
C TYR A 83 3.45 8.13 11.20
N GLU A 84 2.42 8.73 11.79
CA GLU A 84 2.57 9.95 12.60
C GLU A 84 3.27 9.65 13.94
N LEU A 85 3.12 8.42 14.45
CA LEU A 85 3.77 7.92 15.67
C LEU A 85 5.19 7.38 15.43
N ASP A 86 5.69 7.49 14.22
CA ASP A 86 7.02 7.02 13.88
C ASP A 86 8.09 7.94 14.47
N HIS A 87 8.82 7.39 15.44
CA HIS A 87 9.87 8.10 16.18
C HIS A 87 11.20 7.34 16.12
N SER A 88 11.40 6.56 15.05
CA SER A 88 12.68 5.88 14.85
C SER A 88 13.83 6.87 14.72
N ALA A 89 15.04 6.44 15.10
CA ALA A 89 16.21 7.30 15.05
C ALA A 89 16.49 7.76 13.61
N GLY A 90 16.49 9.08 13.39
CA GLY A 90 16.76 9.70 12.09
C GLY A 90 15.53 9.97 11.22
N THR A 91 14.33 9.71 11.74
CA THR A 91 13.06 10.06 11.08
C THR A 91 12.44 11.26 11.79
N GLU A 92 12.08 12.29 11.03
CA GLU A 92 11.30 13.42 11.58
C GLU A 92 9.90 12.93 11.96
N PRO A 93 9.33 13.36 13.10
CA PRO A 93 8.01 12.91 13.57
C PRO A 93 6.89 13.56 12.73
N ASN A 94 6.73 13.07 11.51
CA ASN A 94 5.76 13.53 10.54
C ASN A 94 5.43 12.39 9.57
N THR A 95 4.14 12.19 9.27
CA THR A 95 3.67 11.17 8.33
C THR A 95 4.45 11.12 7.01
N VAL A 96 4.70 12.26 6.35
CA VAL A 96 5.41 12.32 5.06
C VAL A 96 6.88 11.91 5.22
N ALA A 97 7.53 12.28 6.33
CA ALA A 97 8.89 11.85 6.62
C ALA A 97 8.97 10.33 6.88
N SER A 98 8.03 9.78 7.65
CA SER A 98 7.93 8.34 7.90
C SER A 98 7.71 7.54 6.61
N ILE A 99 6.73 7.92 5.77
CA ILE A 99 6.48 7.23 4.49
C ILE A 99 7.72 7.30 3.57
N ARG A 100 8.41 8.45 3.50
CA ARG A 100 9.66 8.56 2.73
C ARG A 100 10.75 7.64 3.27
N ALA A 101 10.90 7.54 4.59
CA ALA A 101 11.89 6.67 5.22
C ALA A 101 11.57 5.18 4.97
N LEU A 102 10.29 4.80 5.01
CA LEU A 102 9.80 3.47 4.62
C LEU A 102 10.15 3.17 3.15
N LEU A 103 9.77 4.04 2.20
CA LEU A 103 10.01 3.82 0.77
C LEU A 103 11.51 3.77 0.42
N LYS A 104 12.36 4.53 1.12
CA LYS A 104 13.82 4.42 0.97
C LYS A 104 14.36 3.05 1.40
N GLN A 105 13.73 2.42 2.41
CA GLN A 105 14.07 1.05 2.78
C GLN A 105 13.56 0.04 1.79
N TRP A 106 12.33 0.21 1.28
CA TRP A 106 11.81 -0.61 0.19
C TRP A 106 12.75 -0.59 -1.01
N HIS A 107 13.18 0.60 -1.43
CA HIS A 107 14.14 0.80 -2.53
C HIS A 107 15.44 0.03 -2.28
N LYS A 108 16.05 0.21 -1.11
CA LYS A 108 17.27 -0.52 -0.72
C LYS A 108 17.06 -2.03 -0.72
N ASP A 109 15.93 -2.52 -0.24
CA ASP A 109 15.67 -3.96 -0.13
C ASP A 109 15.45 -4.61 -1.49
N VAL A 110 14.70 -3.95 -2.38
CA VAL A 110 14.50 -4.39 -3.76
C VAL A 110 15.82 -4.37 -4.54
N GLN A 111 16.65 -3.33 -4.38
CA GLN A 111 17.97 -3.27 -5.02
C GLN A 111 18.92 -4.36 -4.54
N ASN A 112 18.79 -4.81 -3.29
CA ASN A 112 19.61 -5.87 -2.70
C ASN A 112 18.99 -7.26 -2.82
N LEU A 113 17.83 -7.39 -3.48
CA LEU A 113 17.17 -8.66 -3.70
C LEU A 113 18.06 -9.57 -4.56
N LYS A 114 18.64 -10.59 -3.93
CA LYS A 114 19.51 -11.57 -4.60
C LYS A 114 18.67 -12.59 -5.37
N SER A 115 19.34 -13.34 -6.24
CA SER A 115 18.80 -14.29 -7.21
C SER A 115 17.95 -15.46 -6.67
N GLU A 116 17.73 -15.57 -5.37
CA GLU A 116 16.88 -16.61 -4.74
C GLU A 116 16.21 -16.08 -3.46
N GLY A 117 15.75 -14.83 -3.49
CA GLY A 117 15.20 -14.14 -2.32
C GLY A 117 13.69 -13.94 -2.32
N GLN A 118 13.15 -13.86 -1.12
CA GLN A 118 11.85 -13.26 -0.84
C GLN A 118 12.04 -12.16 0.19
N ILE A 119 11.39 -11.02 -0.01
CA ILE A 119 11.34 -9.92 0.96
C ILE A 119 9.88 -9.51 1.18
N TYR A 120 9.64 -8.84 2.30
CA TYR A 120 8.36 -8.28 2.67
C TYR A 120 8.49 -6.78 2.88
N LEU A 121 7.57 -6.02 2.29
CA LEU A 121 7.58 -4.56 2.29
C LEU A 121 6.29 -4.04 2.95
N PRO A 122 6.33 -3.53 4.19
CA PRO A 122 5.11 -3.18 4.94
C PRO A 122 4.56 -1.83 4.50
N TYR A 123 3.24 -1.68 4.50
CA TYR A 123 2.58 -0.41 4.19
C TYR A 123 1.31 -0.13 5.02
N ASP A 124 0.73 -1.14 5.67
CA ASP A 124 -0.46 -0.98 6.50
C ASP A 124 -0.16 -1.47 7.91
N PHE A 125 -0.54 -0.66 8.89
CA PHE A 125 -0.22 -0.84 10.29
C PHE A 125 -1.53 -0.70 11.05
N SER A 126 -2.01 -1.79 11.63
CA SER A 126 -3.26 -1.84 12.37
C SER A 126 -3.06 -2.49 13.74
N ASP A 127 -3.99 -2.27 14.67
CA ASP A 127 -3.89 -2.81 16.04
C ASP A 127 -3.81 -4.34 16.08
N GLN A 128 -4.38 -5.02 15.08
CA GLN A 128 -4.55 -6.48 15.06
C GLN A 128 -3.75 -7.19 13.97
N HIS A 129 -3.20 -6.47 13.01
CA HIS A 129 -2.47 -7.02 11.86
C HIS A 129 -1.63 -5.94 11.17
N SER A 130 -0.83 -6.33 10.19
CA SER A 130 -0.14 -5.42 9.28
C SER A 130 -0.23 -5.92 7.85
N GLY A 131 -0.27 -4.98 6.90
CA GLY A 131 -0.30 -5.25 5.46
C GLY A 131 1.09 -5.10 4.83
N TRP A 132 1.39 -6.03 3.92
CA TRP A 132 2.72 -6.21 3.32
C TRP A 132 2.60 -6.54 1.84
N LEU A 133 3.50 -5.97 1.03
CA LEU A 133 3.82 -6.54 -0.26
C LEU A 133 4.83 -7.68 -0.07
N GLN A 134 4.49 -8.87 -0.54
CA GLN A 134 5.47 -9.95 -0.71
C GLN A 134 6.12 -9.82 -2.08
N VAL A 135 7.45 -9.78 -2.10
CA VAL A 135 8.27 -9.66 -3.31
C VAL A 135 9.14 -10.92 -3.44
N LYS A 136 8.89 -11.72 -4.46
CA LYS A 136 9.54 -13.02 -4.72
C LYS A 136 10.38 -12.95 -5.99
N PHE A 137 11.66 -13.29 -5.89
CA PHE A 137 12.49 -13.47 -7.07
C PHE A 137 12.23 -14.84 -7.71
N TYR A 138 11.95 -14.86 -9.02
CA TYR A 138 11.77 -16.10 -9.78
C TYR A 138 12.99 -16.45 -10.64
N ASN A 139 13.48 -15.49 -11.42
CA ASN A 139 14.67 -15.63 -12.27
C ASN A 139 15.19 -14.25 -12.67
N SER A 140 16.29 -14.24 -13.44
CA SER A 140 17.17 -13.11 -13.80
C SER A 140 16.55 -11.72 -13.94
N ASP A 141 15.27 -11.60 -14.32
CA ASP A 141 14.57 -10.32 -14.33
C ASP A 141 13.06 -10.42 -14.03
N LYS A 142 12.60 -11.52 -13.41
CA LYS A 142 11.19 -11.70 -13.07
C LYS A 142 11.02 -11.77 -11.56
N ILE A 143 10.24 -10.82 -11.05
CA ILE A 143 9.88 -10.69 -9.65
C ILE A 143 8.36 -10.74 -9.55
N GLY A 144 7.84 -11.66 -8.75
CA GLY A 144 6.45 -11.69 -8.34
C GLY A 144 6.20 -10.72 -7.20
N VAL A 145 5.15 -9.92 -7.31
CA VAL A 145 4.70 -9.02 -6.24
C VAL A 145 3.23 -9.31 -5.96
N SER A 146 2.90 -9.56 -4.70
CA SER A 146 1.52 -9.74 -4.23
C SER A 146 1.27 -8.91 -2.99
N ASP A 147 0.02 -8.54 -2.75
CA ASP A 147 -0.42 -7.82 -1.57
C ASP A 147 -1.12 -8.77 -0.59
N GLY A 148 -0.82 -8.63 0.69
CA GLY A 148 -1.30 -9.50 1.75
C GLY A 148 -1.13 -8.91 3.14
N TYR A 149 -1.35 -9.74 4.14
CA TYR A 149 -1.29 -9.37 5.55
C TYR A 149 -0.71 -10.48 6.40
N CYS A 150 -0.33 -10.16 7.64
CA CYS A 150 0.04 -11.13 8.66
C CYS A 150 -0.46 -10.66 10.04
N SER A 151 -0.51 -11.54 11.05
CA SER A 151 -1.03 -11.20 12.38
C SER A 151 -0.11 -10.29 13.21
N LEU A 152 1.04 -9.87 12.67
CA LEU A 152 1.96 -8.99 13.37
C LEU A 152 1.31 -7.61 13.55
N GLU A 153 1.17 -7.14 14.78
CA GLU A 153 0.49 -5.88 15.06
C GLU A 153 1.32 -4.67 14.60
N GLY A 154 0.65 -3.66 14.05
CA GLY A 154 1.28 -2.44 13.54
C GLY A 154 1.97 -1.59 14.60
N TYR A 155 1.55 -1.67 15.87
CA TYR A 155 2.23 -1.00 16.98
C TYR A 155 3.52 -1.72 17.44
N ALA A 156 3.78 -2.93 16.96
CA ALA A 156 4.90 -3.74 17.43
C ALA A 156 6.26 -3.33 16.84
N PHE A 157 6.27 -2.39 15.88
CA PHE A 157 7.46 -1.86 15.21
C PHE A 157 7.16 -0.50 14.58
N TYR A 158 8.19 0.30 14.32
CA TYR A 158 8.01 1.56 13.59
C TYR A 158 7.96 1.32 12.08
N PRO A 159 7.10 2.03 11.31
CA PRO A 159 7.06 1.91 9.87
C PRO A 159 8.44 2.08 9.21
N SER A 160 9.22 3.09 9.64
CA SER A 160 10.57 3.32 9.16
C SER A 160 11.66 2.46 9.82
N ALA A 161 11.32 1.40 10.57
CA ALA A 161 12.31 0.48 11.16
C ALA A 161 11.86 -0.99 11.12
N TYR A 162 11.10 -1.38 10.10
CA TYR A 162 10.48 -2.72 10.02
C TYR A 162 11.44 -3.89 9.89
N LYS A 163 12.72 -3.67 9.58
CA LYS A 163 13.67 -4.78 9.40
C LYS A 163 13.83 -5.66 10.63
N GLU A 164 13.66 -5.07 11.81
CA GLU A 164 13.77 -5.78 13.08
C GLU A 164 12.64 -6.79 13.31
N CYS A 165 11.54 -6.70 12.54
CA CYS A 165 10.38 -7.56 12.70
C CYS A 165 10.15 -8.55 11.56
N ILE A 166 10.94 -8.54 10.49
CA ILE A 166 10.75 -9.42 9.31
C ILE A 166 10.72 -10.90 9.71
N ASP A 167 11.60 -11.33 10.61
CA ASP A 167 11.69 -12.73 11.06
C ASP A 167 10.46 -13.18 11.89
N ARG A 168 9.57 -12.24 12.26
CA ARG A 168 8.33 -12.53 12.99
C ARG A 168 7.14 -12.78 12.06
N ILE A 169 7.29 -12.56 10.74
CA ILE A 169 6.24 -12.84 9.76
C ILE A 169 6.17 -14.35 9.54
N THR A 170 5.15 -15.01 10.12
CA THR A 170 5.02 -16.48 10.09
C THR A 170 3.75 -16.97 9.40
N ASP A 171 2.78 -16.08 9.20
CA ASP A 171 1.41 -16.36 8.79
C ASP A 171 0.96 -15.41 7.67
N TYR A 172 1.88 -15.04 6.77
CA TYR A 172 1.53 -14.17 5.64
C TYR A 172 0.49 -14.82 4.73
N GLU A 173 -0.60 -14.11 4.47
CA GLU A 173 -1.66 -14.49 3.56
C GLU A 173 -1.91 -13.40 2.51
N VAL A 174 -2.06 -13.81 1.25
CA VAL A 174 -2.42 -12.91 0.15
C VAL A 174 -3.89 -12.52 0.28
N TYR A 175 -4.21 -11.24 0.08
CA TYR A 175 -5.60 -10.78 0.11
C TYR A 175 -6.45 -11.47 -0.97
N GLU A 176 -7.69 -11.79 -0.62
CA GLU A 176 -8.63 -12.41 -1.56
C GLU A 176 -8.82 -11.53 -2.80
N GLY A 177 -8.59 -12.10 -3.98
CA GLY A 177 -8.69 -11.40 -5.26
C GLY A 177 -7.48 -10.56 -5.64
N CYS A 178 -6.43 -10.51 -4.80
CA CYS A 178 -5.15 -9.96 -5.20
C CYS A 178 -4.40 -11.00 -6.05
N GLU A 179 -4.10 -10.62 -7.30
CA GLU A 179 -3.29 -11.44 -8.20
C GLU A 179 -1.83 -10.99 -8.16
N GLU A 180 -0.92 -11.96 -8.12
CA GLU A 180 0.50 -11.68 -8.26
C GLU A 180 0.80 -10.95 -9.58
N LYS A 181 1.60 -9.88 -9.50
CA LYS A 181 2.10 -9.14 -10.65
C LYS A 181 3.57 -9.50 -10.90
N ILE A 182 3.86 -9.89 -12.13
CA ILE A 182 5.22 -10.17 -12.57
C ILE A 182 5.83 -8.88 -13.11
N LEU A 183 6.88 -8.40 -12.45
CA LEU A 183 7.59 -7.17 -12.75
C LEU A 183 9.09 -7.42 -12.87
N THR A 184 9.81 -6.46 -13.42
CA THR A 184 11.28 -6.44 -13.39
C THR A 184 11.76 -5.72 -12.14
N SER A 185 12.98 -6.01 -11.68
CA SER A 185 13.57 -5.26 -10.54
C SER A 185 13.64 -3.77 -10.84
N LYS A 186 14.05 -3.44 -12.07
CA LYS A 186 14.07 -2.05 -12.55
C LYS A 186 12.69 -1.39 -12.43
N LYS A 187 11.62 -2.08 -12.82
CA LYS A 187 10.27 -1.50 -12.77
C LYS A 187 9.83 -1.20 -11.35
N ILE A 188 10.09 -2.10 -10.40
CA ILE A 188 9.75 -1.89 -8.98
C ILE A 188 10.54 -0.70 -8.42
N VAL A 189 11.84 -0.61 -8.74
CA VAL A 189 12.69 0.52 -8.32
C VAL A 189 12.18 1.85 -8.88
N ASP A 190 11.94 1.93 -10.19
CA ASP A 190 11.45 3.15 -10.86
C ASP A 190 10.09 3.61 -10.26
N ASP A 191 9.22 2.66 -9.89
CA ASP A 191 7.91 2.91 -9.27
C ASP A 191 8.01 3.43 -7.83
N ILE A 192 8.93 2.88 -7.05
CA ILE A 192 9.23 3.34 -5.69
C ILE A 192 9.82 4.77 -5.74
N GLU A 193 10.77 5.03 -6.66
CA GLU A 193 11.36 6.35 -6.86
C GLU A 193 10.30 7.39 -7.22
N THR A 194 9.38 7.04 -8.13
CA THR A 194 8.25 7.92 -8.47
C THR A 194 7.38 8.24 -7.25
N SER A 195 7.09 7.23 -6.41
CA SER A 195 6.31 7.44 -5.18
C SER A 195 7.04 8.34 -4.17
N ILE A 196 8.36 8.21 -4.07
CA ILE A 196 9.21 9.10 -3.25
C ILE A 196 9.17 10.55 -3.79
N ASP A 197 9.29 10.73 -5.10
CA ASP A 197 9.27 12.05 -5.75
C ASP A 197 7.92 12.76 -5.55
N ASP A 198 6.82 12.02 -5.56
CA ASP A 198 5.48 12.56 -5.28
C ASP A 198 5.33 13.04 -3.84
N LEU A 199 6.05 12.44 -2.89
CA LEU A 199 6.08 12.90 -1.49
C LEU A 199 6.91 14.18 -1.31
N TYR A 200 7.89 14.47 -2.17
CA TYR A 200 8.62 15.75 -2.12
C TYR A 200 7.80 16.95 -2.65
N LYS A 201 6.64 16.69 -3.26
CA LYS A 201 5.70 17.72 -3.73
C LYS A 201 4.65 18.09 -2.66
N LEU A 202 4.71 17.48 -1.48
CA LEU A 202 3.88 17.77 -0.29
C LEU A 202 4.61 18.74 0.64
#